data_AF-A0A970YYK6-F1
#
_entry.id   AF-A0A970YYK6-F1
#
_cell.length_a   1.000
_cell.length_b   1.000
_cell.length_c   1.000
_cell.angle_alpha   90.00
_cell.angle_beta   90.00
_cell.angle_gamma   90.00
#
_symmetry.space_group_name_H-M   'P 1'
#
loop_
_entity.id
_entity.type
_entity.pdbx_description
1 polymer ?
#
loop_
_entity_poly.entity_id
_entity_poly.type
_entity_poly.pdbx_seq_one_letter_code
_entity_poly.pdbx_strand_id
1 'polypeptide(L)'
;LIYGLAPAPPRSDRVRAHLRAVADRKGSPHLWRLLSRLDPKTTRNLGENDRVHIIRALEIMILTGRRPSDFYQEHGFSRPFCEARIVCIVPRRQRLYENINSRVVRMVEMGLIDETKSLLALGYSPSLRSMQTLAYKHIVDFLESKIGLDLAISLIQRDTRRYAKRQLTWMRSHYDPGSFLSPEEALPVLESMLRAEFPDRSGI
;
A
#
# COMPACT_ATOMS: atom_id res chain seq x y z
N LEU A 1 -2.58 -6.63 -10.39
CA LEU A 1 -1.88 -7.78 -10.99
C LEU A 1 -2.85 -8.74 -11.65
N ILE A 2 -3.87 -9.24 -10.94
CA ILE A 2 -4.93 -10.06 -11.54
C ILE A 2 -5.59 -9.35 -12.72
N TYR A 3 -5.81 -8.03 -12.63
CA TYR A 3 -6.31 -7.19 -13.73
C TYR A 3 -5.21 -6.53 -14.57
N GLY A 4 -3.98 -7.06 -14.54
CA GLY A 4 -2.83 -6.50 -15.24
C GLY A 4 -2.35 -5.18 -14.66
N LEU A 5 -1.45 -4.52 -15.39
CA LEU A 5 -0.99 -3.16 -15.15
C LEU A 5 -1.40 -2.30 -16.34
N ALA A 6 -1.96 -1.12 -16.09
CA ALA A 6 -2.23 -0.18 -17.18
C ALA A 6 -0.91 0.20 -17.87
N PRO A 7 -0.91 0.39 -19.21
CA PRO A 7 0.29 0.73 -19.99
C PRO A 7 0.67 2.22 -19.82
N ALA A 8 0.83 2.65 -18.58
CA ALA A 8 1.23 4.01 -18.25
C ALA A 8 2.74 4.18 -18.50
N PRO A 9 3.19 5.38 -18.90
CA PRO A 9 4.61 5.66 -19.14
C PRO A 9 5.46 5.38 -17.88
N PRO A 10 6.75 5.02 -18.06
CA PRO A 10 7.66 4.87 -16.93
C PRO A 10 7.73 6.15 -16.11
N ARG A 11 8.17 6.01 -14.87
CA ARG A 11 8.36 7.15 -13.96
C ARG A 11 9.43 8.10 -14.51
N SER A 12 9.15 9.41 -14.46
CA SER A 12 10.13 10.46 -14.77
C SER A 12 10.44 11.28 -13.52
N ASP A 13 11.64 11.10 -12.95
CA ASP A 13 12.04 11.84 -11.75
C ASP A 13 12.14 13.35 -11.99
N ARG A 14 12.52 13.78 -13.21
CA ARG A 14 12.52 15.19 -13.61
C ARG A 14 11.13 15.81 -13.52
N VAL A 15 10.13 15.16 -14.14
CA VAL A 15 8.74 15.65 -14.14
C VAL A 15 8.18 15.67 -12.71
N ARG A 16 8.42 14.61 -11.93
CA ARG A 16 7.96 14.54 -10.55
C ARG A 16 8.62 15.57 -9.65
N ALA A 17 9.93 15.83 -9.82
CA ALA A 17 10.62 16.87 -9.08
C ALA A 17 10.03 18.25 -9.37
N HIS A 18 9.76 18.57 -10.64
CA HIS A 18 9.10 19.80 -11.02
C HIS A 18 7.70 19.94 -10.41
N LEU A 19 6.84 18.92 -10.57
CA LEU A 19 5.49 18.93 -10.01
C LEU A 19 5.50 19.01 -8.48
N ARG A 20 6.45 18.34 -7.81
CA ARG A 20 6.64 18.48 -6.36
C ARG A 20 6.95 19.91 -5.97
N ALA A 21 7.91 20.55 -6.64
CA ALA A 21 8.27 21.95 -6.38
C ALA A 21 7.12 22.92 -6.65
N VAL A 22 6.23 22.63 -7.62
CA VAL A 22 5.00 23.40 -7.81
C VAL A 22 4.02 23.18 -6.65
N ALA A 23 3.82 21.94 -6.22
CA ALA A 23 2.95 21.62 -5.08
C ALA A 23 3.48 22.21 -3.76
N ASP A 24 4.81 22.25 -3.55
CA ASP A 24 5.40 22.85 -2.35
C ASP A 24 5.18 24.37 -2.31
N ARG A 25 5.21 25.04 -3.47
CA ARG A 25 5.00 26.50 -3.56
C ARG A 25 3.53 26.91 -3.59
N LYS A 26 2.66 26.14 -4.24
CA LYS A 26 1.27 26.52 -4.54
C LYS A 26 0.21 25.61 -3.90
N GLY A 27 0.63 24.54 -3.23
CA GLY A 27 -0.24 23.52 -2.65
C GLY A 27 -0.71 22.44 -3.63
N SER A 28 -1.01 21.26 -3.11
CA SER A 28 -1.65 20.16 -3.86
C SER A 28 -2.99 20.57 -4.52
N PRO A 29 -3.86 21.37 -3.88
CA PRO A 29 -5.11 21.82 -4.51
C PRO A 29 -4.89 22.66 -5.78
N HIS A 30 -3.75 23.33 -5.93
CA HIS A 30 -3.42 24.01 -7.18
C HIS A 30 -3.22 23.02 -8.33
N LEU A 31 -2.43 21.96 -8.09
CA LEU A 31 -2.24 20.90 -9.08
C LEU A 31 -3.54 20.13 -9.34
N TRP A 32 -4.36 19.91 -8.31
CA TRP A 32 -5.66 19.27 -8.48
C TRP A 32 -6.57 20.09 -9.39
N ARG A 33 -6.64 21.42 -9.23
CA ARG A 33 -7.42 22.29 -10.13
C ARG A 33 -6.91 22.26 -11.56
N LEU A 34 -5.60 22.20 -11.77
CA LEU A 34 -5.02 22.02 -13.11
C LEU A 34 -5.47 20.69 -13.70
N LEU A 35 -5.35 19.59 -12.95
CA LEU A 35 -5.79 18.27 -13.38
C LEU A 35 -7.30 18.24 -13.67
N SER A 36 -8.13 18.88 -12.84
CA SER A 36 -9.58 18.90 -12.99
C SER A 36 -10.03 19.57 -14.28
N ARG A 37 -9.31 20.63 -14.71
CA ARG A 37 -9.58 21.30 -16.01
C ARG A 37 -9.22 20.41 -17.20
N LEU A 38 -8.15 19.62 -17.09
CA LEU A 38 -7.64 18.83 -18.21
C LEU A 38 -8.27 17.44 -18.30
N ASP A 39 -8.59 16.84 -17.15
CA ASP A 39 -9.17 15.51 -17.00
C ASP A 39 -10.10 15.43 -15.77
N PRO A 40 -11.34 15.96 -15.89
CA PRO A 40 -12.31 15.96 -14.80
C PRO A 40 -12.74 14.53 -14.41
N LYS A 41 -12.63 13.56 -15.33
CA LYS A 41 -12.96 12.16 -15.03
C LYS A 41 -12.01 11.60 -13.97
N THR A 42 -10.70 11.85 -14.11
CA THR A 42 -9.70 11.42 -13.11
C THR A 42 -9.95 12.08 -11.75
N THR A 43 -10.32 13.37 -11.71
CA THR A 43 -10.51 14.07 -10.43
C THR A 43 -11.76 13.65 -9.66
N ARG A 44 -12.76 13.00 -10.28
CA ARG A 44 -13.97 12.52 -9.57
C ARG A 44 -13.65 11.52 -8.47
N ASN A 45 -12.62 10.69 -8.69
CA ASN A 45 -12.20 9.65 -7.76
C ASN A 45 -10.95 10.04 -6.98
N LEU A 46 -10.52 11.31 -7.08
CA LEU A 46 -9.24 11.76 -6.55
C LEU A 46 -9.42 13.02 -5.71
N GLY A 47 -9.10 12.94 -4.41
CA GLY A 47 -9.17 14.09 -3.51
C GLY A 47 -8.08 15.13 -3.79
N GLU A 48 -8.35 16.40 -3.50
CA GLU A 48 -7.42 17.52 -3.69
C GLU A 48 -6.12 17.44 -2.89
N ASN A 49 -6.15 16.67 -1.79
CA ASN A 49 -5.00 16.44 -0.92
C ASN A 49 -4.19 15.19 -1.30
N ASP A 50 -4.63 14.43 -2.31
CA ASP A 50 -3.94 13.23 -2.77
C ASP A 50 -2.77 13.57 -3.70
N ARG A 51 -1.76 14.23 -3.12
CA ARG A 51 -0.59 14.75 -3.83
C ARG A 51 0.10 13.68 -4.68
N VAL A 52 0.16 12.43 -4.19
CA VAL A 52 0.89 11.35 -4.86
C VAL A 52 0.22 10.98 -6.18
N HIS A 53 -1.10 10.79 -6.16
CA HIS A 53 -1.85 10.40 -7.35
C HIS A 53 -2.11 11.59 -8.27
N ILE A 54 -2.28 12.81 -7.74
CA ILE A 54 -2.36 14.03 -8.56
C ILE A 54 -1.08 14.19 -9.39
N ILE A 55 0.10 14.06 -8.75
CA ILE A 55 1.38 14.13 -9.45
C ILE A 55 1.50 13.02 -10.49
N ARG A 56 1.06 11.80 -10.19
CA ARG A 56 1.10 10.69 -11.16
C ARG A 56 0.19 10.94 -12.36
N ALA A 57 -1.02 11.44 -12.13
CA ALA A 57 -1.96 11.78 -13.19
C ALA A 57 -1.38 12.87 -14.13
N LEU A 58 -0.87 13.96 -13.57
CA LEU A 58 -0.21 15.02 -14.35
C LEU A 58 1.08 14.53 -15.03
N GLU A 59 1.86 13.67 -14.39
CA GLU A 59 3.04 13.05 -14.99
C GLU A 59 2.69 12.26 -16.25
N ILE A 60 1.63 11.44 -16.22
CA ILE A 60 1.16 10.69 -17.38
C ILE A 60 0.79 11.65 -18.52
N MET A 61 0.06 12.74 -18.21
CA MET A 61 -0.33 13.75 -19.20
C MET A 61 0.88 14.42 -19.85
N ILE A 62 1.85 14.83 -19.05
CA ILE A 62 3.05 15.52 -19.54
C ILE A 62 3.88 14.60 -20.44
N LEU A 63 4.00 13.32 -20.09
CA LEU A 63 4.85 12.38 -20.83
C LEU A 63 4.21 11.85 -22.12
N THR A 64 2.88 11.83 -22.20
CA THR A 64 2.16 11.14 -23.30
C THR A 64 1.25 12.05 -24.10
N GLY A 65 0.90 13.23 -23.59
CA GLY A 65 -0.13 14.11 -24.15
C GLY A 65 -1.57 13.60 -23.96
N ARG A 66 -1.77 12.43 -23.35
CA ARG A 66 -3.08 11.79 -23.18
C ARG A 66 -3.60 11.92 -21.76
N ARG A 67 -4.92 11.89 -21.59
CA ARG A 67 -5.55 11.96 -20.26
C ARG A 67 -5.39 10.63 -19.52
N PRO A 68 -5.13 10.62 -18.20
CA PRO A 68 -5.04 9.40 -17.42
C PRO A 68 -6.35 8.60 -17.45
N SER A 69 -7.50 9.28 -17.49
CA SER A 69 -8.78 8.60 -17.59
C SER A 69 -8.93 7.78 -18.87
N ASP A 70 -8.39 8.27 -19.99
CA ASP A 70 -8.41 7.53 -21.26
C ASP A 70 -7.52 6.28 -21.16
N PHE A 71 -6.32 6.39 -20.57
CA PHE A 71 -5.44 5.23 -20.32
C PHE A 71 -6.10 4.15 -19.46
N TYR A 72 -6.76 4.55 -18.37
CA TYR A 72 -7.40 3.60 -17.47
C TYR A 72 -8.68 3.00 -18.04
N GLN A 73 -9.41 3.78 -18.85
CA GLN A 73 -10.61 3.29 -19.56
C GLN A 73 -10.24 2.27 -20.65
N GLU A 74 -9.18 2.51 -21.42
CA GLU A 74 -8.71 1.59 -22.46
C GLU A 74 -8.21 0.26 -21.90
N HIS A 75 -7.50 0.28 -20.77
CA HIS A 75 -7.09 -0.95 -20.10
C HIS A 75 -8.29 -1.72 -19.53
N GLY A 76 -9.37 -1.01 -19.22
CA GLY A 76 -10.65 -1.58 -18.79
C GLY A 76 -10.66 -2.13 -17.37
N PHE A 77 -9.54 -2.65 -16.84
CA PHE A 77 -9.40 -3.36 -15.55
C PHE A 77 -10.58 -4.32 -15.22
N SER A 78 -11.33 -4.73 -16.24
CA SER A 78 -12.67 -5.29 -16.11
C SER A 78 -12.66 -6.80 -16.27
N ARG A 79 -11.60 -7.35 -16.89
CA ARG A 79 -11.37 -8.78 -16.98
C ARG A 79 -10.04 -9.15 -16.34
N PRO A 80 -10.04 -10.14 -15.43
CA PRO A 80 -8.80 -10.65 -14.90
C PRO A 80 -8.03 -11.37 -16.02
N PHE A 81 -6.70 -11.25 -16.00
CA PHE A 81 -5.78 -11.89 -16.94
C PHE A 81 -5.62 -13.39 -16.67
N CYS A 82 -6.06 -13.85 -15.50
CA CYS A 82 -6.13 -15.26 -15.13
C CYS A 82 -7.37 -15.52 -14.29
N GLU A 83 -7.84 -16.77 -14.31
CA GLU A 83 -8.81 -17.24 -13.33
C GLU A 83 -8.12 -17.31 -11.97
N ALA A 84 -8.66 -16.58 -10.99
CA ALA A 84 -8.11 -16.51 -9.66
C ALA A 84 -9.24 -16.55 -8.63
N ARG A 85 -9.11 -17.44 -7.66
CA ARG A 85 -9.95 -17.44 -6.46
C ARG A 85 -9.29 -16.60 -5.38
N ILE A 86 -10.05 -15.68 -4.80
CA ILE A 86 -9.54 -14.75 -3.79
C ILE A 86 -10.18 -15.08 -2.45
N VAL A 87 -9.35 -15.36 -1.46
CA VAL A 87 -9.74 -15.59 -0.07
C VAL A 87 -9.03 -14.58 0.82
N CYS A 88 -9.80 -13.89 1.66
CA CYS A 88 -9.35 -12.90 2.61
C CYS A 88 -9.53 -13.45 4.03
N ILE A 89 -8.43 -13.84 4.68
CA ILE A 89 -8.46 -14.36 6.05
C ILE A 89 -8.42 -13.20 7.03
N VAL A 90 -9.52 -13.00 7.77
CA VAL A 90 -9.70 -11.84 8.65
C VAL A 90 -10.06 -12.30 10.07
N PRO A 91 -9.11 -12.26 11.02
CA PRO A 91 -9.42 -12.53 12.43
C PRO A 91 -10.34 -11.46 13.01
N ARG A 92 -10.98 -11.78 14.14
CA ARG A 92 -11.70 -10.79 14.96
C ARG A 92 -10.80 -9.60 15.27
N ARG A 93 -11.35 -8.40 15.17
CA ARG A 93 -10.60 -7.13 15.28
C ARG A 93 -9.75 -7.05 16.54
N GLN A 94 -10.28 -7.50 17.67
CA GLN A 94 -9.57 -7.51 18.95
C GLN A 94 -8.30 -8.38 18.88
N ARG A 95 -8.45 -9.64 18.44
CA ARG A 95 -7.35 -10.59 18.25
C ARG A 95 -6.32 -10.09 17.23
N LEU A 96 -6.77 -9.44 16.16
CA LEU A 96 -5.86 -8.81 15.18
C LEU A 96 -4.96 -7.77 15.84
N TYR A 97 -5.52 -6.91 16.69
CA TYR A 97 -4.77 -5.83 17.34
C TYR A 97 -3.83 -6.37 18.40
N GLU A 98 -4.26 -7.36 19.18
CA GLU A 98 -3.39 -8.08 20.13
C GLU A 98 -2.20 -8.71 19.40
N ASN A 99 -2.46 -9.46 18.33
CA ASN A 99 -1.42 -10.08 17.51
C ASN A 99 -0.44 -9.06 16.94
N ILE A 100 -0.94 -7.91 16.45
CA ILE A 100 -0.08 -6.82 15.96
C ILE A 100 0.80 -6.29 17.09
N ASN A 101 0.23 -6.01 18.26
CA ASN A 101 0.95 -5.42 19.38
C ASN A 101 2.06 -6.36 19.86
N SER A 102 1.74 -7.63 20.10
CA SER A 102 2.70 -8.63 20.54
C SER A 102 3.76 -8.90 19.48
N ARG A 103 3.41 -8.84 18.19
CA ARG A 103 4.39 -8.99 17.10
C ARG A 103 5.41 -7.86 17.09
N VAL A 104 5.00 -6.61 17.32
CA VAL A 104 5.93 -5.47 17.36
C VAL A 104 6.91 -5.60 18.52
N VAL A 105 6.44 -6.01 19.71
CA VAL A 105 7.32 -6.27 20.85
C VAL A 105 8.34 -7.36 20.50
N ARG A 106 7.89 -8.49 19.94
CA ARG A 106 8.78 -9.55 19.46
C ARG A 106 9.78 -9.08 18.41
N MET A 107 9.40 -8.20 17.49
CA MET A 107 10.34 -7.66 16.50
C MET A 107 11.49 -6.90 17.18
N VAL A 108 11.19 -6.12 18.22
CA VAL A 108 12.23 -5.41 19.00
C VAL A 108 13.11 -6.41 19.75
N GLU A 109 12.52 -7.41 20.41
CA GLU A 109 13.24 -8.47 21.12
C GLU A 109 14.14 -9.30 20.18
N MET A 110 13.72 -9.51 18.93
CA MET A 110 14.49 -10.22 17.90
C MET A 110 15.54 -9.34 17.18
N GLY A 111 15.78 -8.11 17.63
CA GLY A 111 16.89 -7.28 17.13
C GLY A 111 16.52 -6.28 16.04
N LEU A 112 15.26 -5.85 15.92
CA LEU A 112 14.87 -4.78 14.98
C LEU A 112 15.71 -3.50 15.14
N ILE A 113 16.09 -3.16 16.37
CA ILE A 113 16.93 -1.98 16.65
C ILE A 113 18.32 -2.17 16.04
N ASP A 114 18.94 -3.33 16.25
CA ASP A 114 20.29 -3.62 15.78
C ASP A 114 20.34 -3.81 14.26
N GLU A 115 19.31 -4.41 13.67
CA GLU A 115 19.11 -4.43 12.22
C GLU A 115 19.06 -3.01 11.65
N THR A 116 18.26 -2.12 12.26
CA THR A 116 18.12 -0.73 11.79
C THR A 116 19.44 0.03 11.92
N LYS A 117 20.15 -0.11 13.05
CA LYS A 117 21.48 0.49 13.25
C LYS A 117 22.47 0.01 12.19
N SER A 118 22.47 -1.29 11.90
CA SER A 118 23.36 -1.89 10.90
C SER A 118 23.11 -1.33 9.50
N LEU A 119 21.84 -1.17 9.11
CA LEU A 119 21.49 -0.54 7.83
C LEU A 119 21.96 0.91 7.74
N LEU A 120 21.81 1.70 8.80
CA LEU A 120 22.31 3.07 8.83
C LEU A 120 23.84 3.12 8.75
N ALA A 121 24.54 2.22 9.46
CA ALA A 121 26.00 2.11 9.43
C ALA A 121 26.54 1.74 8.03
N LEU A 122 25.77 0.95 7.26
CA LEU A 122 26.08 0.66 5.85
C LEU A 122 25.86 1.84 4.90
N GLY A 123 25.40 3.00 5.41
CA GLY A 123 25.18 4.21 4.62
C GLY A 123 23.81 4.30 3.95
N TYR A 124 22.86 3.42 4.29
CA TYR A 124 21.49 3.53 3.79
C TYR A 124 20.80 4.75 4.40
N SER A 125 20.46 5.73 3.56
CA SER A 125 19.84 6.97 4.04
C SER A 125 18.47 6.70 4.68
N PRO A 126 18.15 7.33 5.83
CA PRO A 126 16.81 7.36 6.41
C PRO A 126 15.71 7.78 5.43
N SER A 127 16.05 8.60 4.43
CA SER A 127 15.11 9.11 3.43
C SER A 127 14.68 8.07 2.39
N LEU A 128 15.33 6.90 2.35
CA LEU A 128 14.98 5.82 1.43
C LEU A 128 13.58 5.28 1.69
N ARG A 129 12.87 4.89 0.63
CA ARG A 129 11.50 4.35 0.75
C ARG A 129 11.42 3.10 1.64
N SER A 130 12.43 2.24 1.59
CA SER A 130 12.54 1.06 2.46
C SER A 130 12.64 1.45 3.94
N MET A 131 13.41 2.50 4.24
CA MET A 131 13.59 3.06 5.59
C MET A 131 12.36 3.84 6.09
N GLN A 132 11.45 4.21 5.18
CA GLN A 132 10.18 4.88 5.51
C GLN A 132 9.02 3.91 5.77
N THR A 133 9.29 2.61 5.92
CA THR A 133 8.29 1.64 6.37
C THR A 133 7.92 1.85 7.84
N LEU A 134 6.79 1.25 8.26
CA LEU A 134 6.15 1.52 9.56
C LEU A 134 7.05 1.24 10.76
N ALA A 135 7.97 0.27 10.65
CA ALA A 135 8.89 -0.10 11.72
C ALA A 135 10.16 0.78 11.68
N TYR A 136 10.92 0.72 10.58
CA TYR A 136 12.21 1.40 10.46
C TYR A 136 12.11 2.90 10.74
N LYS A 137 11.07 3.58 10.24
CA LYS A 137 10.92 5.02 10.44
C LYS A 137 10.98 5.42 11.92
N HIS A 138 10.19 4.74 12.76
CA HIS A 138 10.10 5.07 14.19
C HIS A 138 11.34 4.62 14.96
N ILE A 139 11.99 3.53 14.54
CA ILE A 139 13.27 3.13 15.12
C ILE A 139 14.39 4.11 14.75
N VAL A 140 14.41 4.63 13.53
CA VAL A 140 15.35 5.70 13.16
C VAL A 140 15.13 6.95 14.02
N ASP A 141 13.88 7.38 14.21
CA ASP A 141 13.60 8.53 15.09
C ASP A 141 14.05 8.28 16.55
N PHE A 142 13.98 7.04 17.04
CA PHE A 142 14.55 6.63 18.33
C PHE A 142 16.09 6.68 18.33
N LEU A 143 16.74 6.12 17.31
CA LEU A 143 18.20 6.11 17.17
C LEU A 143 18.78 7.53 17.05
N GLU A 144 18.04 8.45 16.46
CA GLU A 144 18.36 9.88 16.38
C GLU A 144 17.97 10.65 17.65
N SER A 145 17.55 9.96 18.72
CA SER A 145 17.15 10.54 20.01
C SER A 145 16.01 11.57 19.94
N LYS A 146 15.16 11.52 18.91
CA LYS A 146 13.98 12.40 18.78
C LYS A 146 12.81 11.92 19.64
N ILE A 147 12.73 10.62 19.87
CA ILE A 147 11.68 9.97 20.68
C ILE A 147 12.28 8.86 21.54
N GLY A 148 11.61 8.54 22.66
CA GLY A 148 11.97 7.37 23.48
C GLY A 148 11.52 6.04 22.86
N LEU A 149 12.11 4.93 23.31
CA LEU A 149 11.84 3.59 22.78
C LEU A 149 10.37 3.18 22.96
N ASP A 150 9.78 3.44 24.15
CA ASP A 150 8.38 3.11 24.43
C ASP A 150 7.42 3.83 23.49
N LEU A 151 7.73 5.09 23.17
CA LEU A 151 6.97 5.87 22.20
C LEU A 151 7.15 5.30 20.79
N ALA A 152 8.38 4.95 20.38
CA ALA A 152 8.64 4.33 19.09
C ALA A 152 7.82 3.03 18.92
N ILE A 153 7.85 2.12 19.91
CA ILE A 153 7.06 0.89 19.93
C ILE A 153 5.57 1.20 19.79
N SER A 154 5.06 2.12 20.59
CA SER A 154 3.65 2.52 20.57
C SER A 154 3.21 3.08 19.20
N LEU A 155 4.08 3.86 18.56
CA LEU A 155 3.86 4.41 17.22
C LEU A 155 3.86 3.31 16.14
N ILE A 156 4.79 2.36 16.19
CA ILE A 156 4.85 1.22 15.27
C ILE A 156 3.57 0.39 15.39
N GLN A 157 3.14 0.07 16.61
CA GLN A 157 1.90 -0.67 16.84
C GLN A 157 0.68 0.09 16.30
N ARG A 158 0.54 1.38 16.63
CA ARG A 158 -0.55 2.23 16.15
C ARG A 158 -0.61 2.28 14.64
N ASP A 159 0.51 2.52 13.98
CA ASP A 159 0.55 2.71 12.53
C ASP A 159 0.38 1.38 11.79
N THR A 160 0.83 0.27 12.38
CA THR A 160 0.53 -1.08 11.89
C THR A 160 -0.96 -1.41 12.00
N ARG A 161 -1.64 -1.07 13.10
CA ARG A 161 -3.10 -1.22 13.23
C ARG A 161 -3.86 -0.37 12.20
N ARG A 162 -3.41 0.87 11.97
CA ARG A 162 -3.98 1.75 10.93
C ARG A 162 -3.76 1.18 9.54
N TYR A 163 -2.60 0.60 9.27
CA TYR A 163 -2.30 -0.07 8.01
C TYR A 163 -3.21 -1.29 7.79
N ALA A 164 -3.34 -2.16 8.80
CA ALA A 164 -4.25 -3.30 8.75
C ALA A 164 -5.72 -2.87 8.51
N LYS A 165 -6.18 -1.79 9.15
CA LYS A 165 -7.50 -1.21 8.87
C LYS A 165 -7.63 -0.79 7.40
N ARG A 166 -6.63 -0.09 6.86
CA ARG A 166 -6.63 0.34 5.44
C ARG A 166 -6.65 -0.86 4.49
N GLN A 167 -5.88 -1.90 4.77
CA GLN A 167 -5.90 -3.14 3.99
C GLN A 167 -7.32 -3.76 4.00
N LEU A 168 -7.95 -3.84 5.17
CA LEU A 168 -9.30 -4.39 5.28
C LEU A 168 -10.34 -3.54 4.54
N THR A 169 -10.28 -2.21 4.66
CA THR A 169 -11.15 -1.30 3.91
C THR A 169 -10.96 -1.48 2.40
N TRP A 170 -9.72 -1.56 1.94
CA TRP A 170 -9.42 -1.78 0.53
C TRP A 170 -9.93 -3.13 0.05
N MET A 171 -9.69 -4.22 0.78
CA MET A 171 -10.20 -5.55 0.40
C MET A 171 -11.73 -5.56 0.29
N ARG A 172 -12.43 -4.98 1.27
CA ARG A 172 -13.90 -4.91 1.29
C ARG A 172 -14.49 -4.10 0.15
N SER A 173 -13.74 -3.16 -0.43
CA SER A 173 -14.22 -2.40 -1.59
C SER A 173 -13.88 -3.06 -2.92
N HIS A 174 -13.09 -4.15 -2.94
CA HIS A 174 -12.61 -4.80 -4.17
C HIS A 174 -13.04 -6.25 -4.31
N TYR A 175 -13.41 -6.92 -3.21
CA TYR A 175 -13.74 -8.35 -3.21
C TYR A 175 -15.13 -8.60 -2.65
N ASP A 176 -15.74 -9.68 -3.14
CA ASP A 176 -17.06 -10.11 -2.71
C ASP A 176 -17.10 -10.44 -1.21
N PRO A 177 -18.24 -10.19 -0.53
CA PRO A 177 -18.41 -10.55 0.86
C PRO A 177 -18.12 -12.03 1.16
N GLY A 178 -18.39 -12.93 0.21
CA GLY A 178 -18.11 -14.36 0.32
C GLY A 178 -16.62 -14.73 0.29
N SER A 179 -15.74 -13.81 -0.10
CA SER A 179 -14.28 -14.03 -0.07
C SER A 179 -13.70 -13.89 1.34
N PHE A 180 -14.46 -13.40 2.33
CA PHE A 180 -13.95 -13.12 3.67
C PHE A 180 -14.23 -14.27 4.63
N LEU A 181 -13.18 -14.86 5.17
CA LEU A 181 -13.26 -16.00 6.10
C LEU A 181 -12.57 -15.66 7.42
N SER A 182 -13.10 -16.17 8.52
CA SER A 182 -12.33 -16.21 9.77
C SER A 182 -11.17 -17.20 9.63
N PRO A 183 -10.09 -17.06 10.42
CA PRO A 183 -9.00 -18.03 10.45
C PRO A 183 -9.48 -19.46 10.70
N GLU A 184 -10.52 -19.62 11.52
CA GLU A 184 -11.11 -20.91 11.88
C GLU A 184 -11.85 -21.56 10.69
N GLU A 185 -12.48 -20.76 9.82
CA GLU A 185 -13.20 -21.24 8.63
C GLU A 185 -12.30 -21.38 7.39
N ALA A 186 -11.17 -20.67 7.37
CA ALA A 186 -10.34 -20.54 6.17
C ALA A 186 -9.78 -21.88 5.67
N LEU A 187 -9.25 -22.70 6.58
CA LEU A 187 -8.56 -23.94 6.20
C LEU A 187 -9.50 -24.96 5.53
N PRO A 188 -10.67 -25.32 6.12
CA PRO A 188 -11.62 -26.22 5.47
C PRO A 188 -12.10 -25.74 4.09
N VAL A 189 -12.33 -24.42 3.95
CA VAL A 189 -12.77 -23.84 2.68
C VAL A 189 -11.66 -23.92 1.63
N LEU A 190 -10.42 -23.58 2.00
CA LEU A 190 -9.27 -23.67 1.10
C LEU A 190 -9.00 -25.12 0.68
N GLU A 191 -9.08 -26.08 1.59
CA GLU A 191 -8.94 -27.50 1.27
C GLU A 191 -10.03 -27.99 0.30
N SER A 192 -11.28 -27.60 0.54
CA SER A 192 -12.40 -27.91 -0.36
C SER A 192 -12.19 -27.31 -1.76
N MET A 193 -11.77 -26.04 -1.83
CA MET A 193 -11.46 -25.37 -3.10
C MET A 193 -10.34 -26.09 -3.86
N LEU A 194 -9.25 -26.44 -3.17
CA LEU A 194 -8.11 -27.14 -3.77
C LEU A 194 -8.49 -28.53 -4.25
N ARG A 195 -9.31 -29.29 -3.50
CA ARG A 195 -9.77 -30.62 -3.92
C ARG A 195 -10.70 -30.57 -5.13
N ALA A 196 -11.60 -29.59 -5.19
CA ALA A 196 -12.50 -29.42 -6.32
C ALA A 196 -11.75 -29.04 -7.62
N GLU A 197 -10.64 -28.31 -7.49
CA GLU A 197 -9.84 -27.82 -8.61
C GLU A 197 -8.72 -28.80 -9.02
N PHE A 198 -8.26 -29.64 -8.07
CA PHE A 198 -7.24 -30.66 -8.27
C PHE A 198 -7.63 -32.00 -7.61
N PRO A 199 -8.59 -32.75 -8.17
CA PRO A 199 -9.14 -33.96 -7.55
C PRO A 199 -8.12 -35.10 -7.30
N ASP A 200 -7.02 -35.14 -8.05
CA ASP A 200 -6.02 -36.22 -7.99
C ASP A 200 -4.77 -35.95 -7.11
N ARG A 201 -4.76 -34.92 -6.26
CA ARG A 201 -3.64 -34.71 -5.29
C ARG A 201 -3.82 -35.45 -3.97
N SER A 202 -4.37 -36.65 -4.03
CA SER A 202 -4.41 -37.59 -2.91
C SER A 202 -3.06 -38.30 -2.77
N GLY A 203 -2.00 -37.57 -2.40
CA GLY A 203 -0.70 -38.19 -2.17
C GLY A 203 0.49 -37.25 -2.37
N ILE A 204 0.76 -36.41 -1.36
CA ILE A 204 2.10 -36.02 -0.93
C ILE A 204 2.09 -36.02 0.59
#